data_AF-L7F093-F1
#
_entry.id   AF-L7F093-F1
#
_cell.length_a   1.000
_cell.length_b   1.000
_cell.length_c   1.000
_cell.angle_alpha   90.00
_cell.angle_beta   90.00
_cell.angle_gamma   90.00
#
_symmetry.space_group_name_H-M   'P 1'
#
loop_
_entity.id
_entity.type
_entity.pdbx_description
1 polymer ?
#
loop_
_entity_poly.entity_id
_entity_poly.type
_entity_poly.pdbx_seq_one_letter_code
_entity_poly.pdbx_strand_id
1 'polypeptide(L)' 'MTDEAAEYHCLWDGSEAGWVVLRTEVALGAIYNINTRMALLVEDNAVYARVIELMRTHERPFLDSLP' A
#
# COMPACT_ATOMS: atom_id res chain seq x y z
N MET A 1 -26.46 7.39 -4.08
CA MET A 1 -25.48 6.36 -3.72
C MET A 1 -24.14 7.06 -3.64
N THR A 2 -23.78 7.48 -2.43
CA THR A 2 -22.44 7.95 -2.13
C THR A 2 -21.51 6.78 -2.39
N ASP A 3 -20.56 6.99 -3.29
CA ASP A 3 -19.55 6.02 -3.64
C ASP A 3 -18.67 5.81 -2.40
N GLU A 4 -18.98 4.80 -1.58
CA GLU A 4 -18.15 4.44 -0.40
C GLU A 4 -16.69 4.17 -0.82
N ALA A 5 -16.43 3.88 -2.10
CA ALA A 5 -15.07 3.80 -2.64
C ALA A 5 -14.35 5.16 -2.72
N ALA A 6 -15.07 6.28 -2.76
CA ALA A 6 -14.49 7.62 -2.78
C ALA A 6 -13.91 8.06 -1.43
N GLU A 7 -14.38 7.49 -0.33
CA GLU A 7 -13.87 7.80 1.00
C GLU A 7 -12.45 7.22 1.20
N TYR A 8 -12.08 6.18 0.44
CA TYR A 8 -10.75 5.56 0.48
C TYR A 8 -9.78 6.06 -0.61
N HIS A 9 -10.25 6.89 -1.56
CA HIS A 9 -9.39 7.58 -2.51
C HIS A 9 -8.42 8.58 -1.83
N CYS A 10 -8.59 8.85 -0.53
CA CYS A 10 -7.79 9.84 0.19
C CYS A 10 -6.48 9.34 0.79
N LEU A 11 -6.22 8.03 0.88
CA LEU A 11 -5.01 7.55 1.56
C LEU A 11 -3.81 7.46 0.62
N TRP A 12 -3.96 6.85 -0.56
CA TRP A 12 -2.93 6.83 -1.61
C TRP A 12 -3.43 6.05 -2.84
N ASP A 13 -3.15 6.51 -4.06
CA ASP A 13 -3.61 5.90 -5.32
C ASP A 13 -2.58 4.95 -5.97
N GLY A 14 -1.44 4.72 -5.32
CA GLY A 14 -0.37 3.86 -5.85
C GLY A 14 0.64 4.57 -6.76
N SER A 15 0.41 5.85 -7.10
CA SER A 15 1.20 6.56 -8.12
C SER A 15 2.49 7.17 -7.58
N GLU A 16 2.50 7.62 -6.32
CA GLU A 16 3.65 8.33 -5.75
C GLU A 16 4.91 7.46 -5.66
N ALA A 17 6.07 8.08 -5.88
CA ALA A 17 7.36 7.43 -5.77
C ALA A 17 7.79 7.20 -4.31
N GLY A 18 8.62 6.18 -4.10
CA GLY A 18 9.18 5.85 -2.79
C GLY A 18 8.35 4.86 -1.97
N TRP A 19 7.13 4.55 -2.39
CA TRP A 19 6.33 3.50 -1.77
C TRP A 19 6.75 2.10 -2.24
N VAL A 20 6.93 1.20 -1.28
CA VAL A 20 7.33 -0.20 -1.46
C VAL A 20 6.47 -1.11 -0.58
N VAL A 21 6.32 -2.37 -0.96
CA VAL A 21 5.75 -3.40 -0.09
C VAL A 21 6.88 -4.24 0.50
N LEU A 22 7.03 -4.23 1.81
CA LEU A 22 7.91 -5.16 2.51
C LEU A 22 7.19 -6.50 2.65
N ARG A 23 7.75 -7.57 2.08
CA ARG A 23 7.21 -8.91 2.28
C ARG A 23 7.43 -9.32 3.74
N THR A 24 6.34 -9.69 4.39
CA THR A 24 6.35 -10.21 5.76
C THR A 24 5.82 -11.63 5.74
N GLU A 25 6.26 -12.46 6.69
CA GLU A 25 5.71 -13.82 6.85
C GLU A 25 4.25 -13.80 7.32
N VAL A 26 3.82 -12.67 7.89
CA VAL A 26 2.48 -12.44 8.42
C VAL A 26 1.81 -11.41 7.50
N ALA A 27 0.84 -11.85 6.68
CA ALA A 27 0.04 -11.07 5.71
C ALA A 27 0.69 -10.80 4.32
N LEU A 28 0.00 -10.02 3.49
CA LEU A 28 0.41 -9.69 2.11
C LEU A 28 1.64 -8.73 2.03
N GLY A 29 2.13 -8.27 3.18
CA GLY A 29 3.25 -7.34 3.33
C GLY A 29 2.97 -6.14 4.24
N ALA A 30 3.90 -5.21 4.31
CA ALA A 30 3.74 -3.91 4.95
C ALA A 30 4.05 -2.79 3.94
N ILE A 31 3.18 -1.79 3.87
CA ILE A 31 3.32 -0.68 2.92
C ILE A 31 4.19 0.39 3.57
N TYR A 32 5.30 0.75 2.92
CA TYR A 32 6.31 1.65 3.48
C TYR A 32 6.81 2.65 2.45
N ASN A 33 7.03 3.89 2.87
CA ASN A 33 7.65 4.91 2.04
C ASN A 33 9.12 5.09 2.46
N ILE A 34 10.06 4.77 1.55
CA ILE A 34 11.50 4.83 1.83
C ILE A 34 12.03 6.26 1.97
N ASN A 35 11.36 7.24 1.35
CA ASN A 35 11.80 8.63 1.35
C ASN A 35 11.43 9.32 2.67
N THR A 36 10.21 9.08 3.17
CA THR A 36 9.69 9.71 4.39
C THR A 36 9.86 8.82 5.64
N ARG A 37 10.22 7.55 5.45
CA ARG A 37 10.30 6.53 6.50
C ARG A 37 8.98 6.29 7.23
N MET A 38 7.87 6.42 6.52
CA MET A 38 6.52 6.21 7.07
C MET A 38 5.94 4.88 6.60
N ALA A 39 5.21 4.21 7.49
CA ALA A 39 4.39 3.05 7.15
C ALA A 39 2.93 3.46 6.99
N LEU A 40 2.23 2.87 6.02
CA LEU A 40 0.79 3.00 5.87
C LEU A 40 0.11 1.79 6.49
N LEU A 41 -0.70 2.03 7.52
CA LEU A 41 -1.56 1.02 8.13
C LEU A 41 -2.97 1.13 7.55
N VAL A 42 -3.47 0.03 7.00
CA VAL A 42 -4.83 -0.09 6.51
C VAL A 42 -5.53 -1.15 7.35
N GLU A 43 -6.46 -0.73 8.21
CA GLU A 43 -7.14 -1.63 9.17
C GLU A 43 -8.20 -2.51 8.51
N ASP A 44 -8.83 -2.02 7.44
CA ASP A 44 -9.80 -2.78 6.66
C ASP A 44 -9.08 -3.75 5.71
N ASN A 45 -9.34 -5.05 5.88
CA ASN A 45 -8.69 -6.11 5.09
C ASN A 45 -9.02 -6.05 3.59
N ALA A 46 -10.23 -5.62 3.21
CA ALA A 46 -10.63 -5.53 1.80
C ALA A 46 -9.96 -4.31 1.14
N VAL A 47 -9.89 -3.18 1.84
CA VAL A 47 -9.14 -2.01 1.39
C VAL A 47 -7.66 -2.33 1.29
N TYR A 48 -7.10 -3.03 2.29
CA TYR A 48 -5.70 -3.44 2.29
C TYR A 48 -5.35 -4.31 1.06
N ALA A 49 -6.15 -5.33 0.77
CA ALA A 49 -5.95 -6.18 -0.40
C ALA A 49 -6.02 -5.37 -1.71
N ARG A 50 -6.95 -4.41 -1.81
CA ARG A 50 -7.08 -3.52 -2.97
C ARG A 50 -5.86 -2.62 -3.15
N VAL A 51 -5.31 -2.07 -2.06
CA VAL A 51 -4.11 -1.22 -2.12
C VAL A 51 -2.89 -2.03 -2.57
N ILE A 52 -2.70 -3.26 -2.08
CA ILE A 52 -1.61 -4.14 -2.53
C ILE A 52 -1.72 -4.45 -4.04
N GLU A 53 -2.93 -4.67 -4.55
CA GLU A 53 -3.14 -4.93 -5.98
C GLU A 53 -2.88 -3.68 -6.84
N LEU A 54 -3.24 -2.49 -6.36
CA LEU A 54 -2.86 -1.22 -7.00
C LEU A 54 -1.34 -1.04 -7.04
N MET A 55 -0.63 -1.35 -5.94
CA MET A 55 0.83 -1.29 -5.92
C MET A 55 1.47 -2.21 -6.96
N ARG A 56 0.94 -3.42 -7.16
CA ARG A 56 1.38 -4.31 -8.23
C ARG A 56 1.12 -3.73 -9.61
N THR A 57 -0.08 -3.18 -9.82
CA THR A 57 -0.48 -2.54 -11.09
C THR A 57 0.42 -1.36 -11.44
N HIS A 58 0.86 -0.59 -10.43
CA HIS A 58 1.80 0.52 -10.58
C HIS A 58 3.28 0.12 -10.51
N GLU A 59 3.58 -1.18 -10.56
CA GLU A 59 4.94 -1.76 -10.55
C GLU A 59 5.77 -1.27 -9.35
N ARG A 60 5.13 -1.05 -8.20
CA ARG A 60 5.84 -0.67 -6.97
C ARG A 60 6.70 -1.85 -6.48
N PRO A 61 7.91 -1.59 -5.98
CA PRO A 61 8.80 -2.67 -5.54
C PRO A 61 8.23 -3.49 -4.37
N PHE A 62 8.43 -4.80 -4.43
CA PHE A 62 8.23 -5.71 -3.31
C PHE A 62 9.60 -6.16 -2.80
N LEU A 63 9.95 -5.80 -1.57
CA LEU A 63 11.27 -6.01 -0.99
C LEU A 63 11.19 -7.02 0.17
N ASP A 64 12.22 -7.83 0.33
CA ASP A 64 12.30 -8.80 1.43
C ASP A 64 13.00 -8.19 2.67
N SER A 65 13.58 -7.00 2.54
CA SER A 65 14.19 -6.24 3.63
C SER A 65 14.18 -4.74 3.33
N LEU A 66 14.28 -3.92 4.38
CA LEU A 66 14.47 -2.48 4.26
C LEU A 66 15.89 -2.18 3.75
N PRO A 67 16.05 -1.24 2.79
CA PRO A 67 17.36 -0.73 2.41
C PRO A 67 17.99 0.15 3.50
#